data_AF-A0A959WKH8-F1
#
_entry.id   AF-A0A959WKH8-F1
#
_cell.length_a   1.000
_cell.length_b   1.000
_cell.length_c   1.000
_cell.angle_alpha   90.00
_cell.angle_beta   90.00
_cell.angle_gamma   90.00
#
_symmetry.space_group_name_H-M   'P 1'
#
loop_
_entity.id
_entity.type
_entity.pdbx_description
1 polymer ?
#
loop_
_entity_poly.entity_id
_entity_poly.type
_entity_poly.pdbx_seq_one_letter_code
_entity_poly.pdbx_strand_id
1 'polypeptide(L)'
;MAIYLSIAPVQPFADISTEDLEDEPGVMIVTGDGKVVGIRLNDNRLVLKLPALIERFGLDEARVFAKLRGDDDVTLGRRSLHGGRTAR
;
A
#
# COMPACT_ATOMS: atom_id res chain seq x y z
N MET A 1 14.44 2.03 -3.82
CA MET A 1 13.72 1.82 -2.55
C MET A 1 12.34 1.33 -2.95
N ALA A 2 11.82 0.30 -2.29
CA ALA A 2 10.53 -0.28 -2.67
C ALA A 2 9.46 0.12 -1.64
N ILE A 3 8.29 0.50 -2.11
CA ILE A 3 7.14 0.89 -1.28
C ILE A 3 6.15 -0.26 -1.31
N TYR A 4 5.75 -0.74 -0.14
CA TYR A 4 4.71 -1.74 -0.01
C TYR A 4 3.45 -1.12 0.60
N LEU A 5 2.35 -1.17 -0.14
CA LEU A 5 1.07 -0.63 0.28
C LEU A 5 0.14 -1.81 0.58
N SER A 6 -0.10 -2.07 1.86
CA SER A 6 -1.17 -3.00 2.29
C SER A 6 -2.50 -2.26 2.30
N ILE A 7 -3.39 -2.67 1.41
CA ILE A 7 -4.64 -1.97 1.09
C ILE A 7 -5.80 -2.60 1.85
N ALA A 8 -5.81 -3.91 2.02
CA ALA A 8 -6.88 -4.61 2.73
C ALA A 8 -6.29 -5.57 3.78
N PRO A 9 -7.02 -5.82 4.89
CA PRO A 9 -6.61 -6.85 5.83
C PRO A 9 -6.82 -8.21 5.16
N VAL A 10 -5.86 -9.10 5.35
CA VAL A 10 -5.91 -10.44 4.79
C VAL A 10 -5.99 -11.44 5.91
N GLN A 11 -6.86 -12.44 5.76
CA GLN A 11 -6.93 -13.54 6.73
C GLN A 11 -5.63 -14.37 6.64
N PRO A 12 -5.15 -14.95 7.76
CA PRO A 12 -3.89 -15.71 7.77
C PRO A 12 -3.88 -16.93 6.82
N PHE A 13 -5.06 -17.41 6.43
CA PHE A 13 -5.24 -18.59 5.58
C PHE A 13 -5.77 -18.24 4.19
N ALA A 14 -5.81 -16.96 3.85
CA ALA A 14 -6.19 -16.53 2.52
C ALA A 14 -5.18 -17.04 1.49
N ASP A 15 -5.67 -17.41 0.32
CA ASP A 15 -4.78 -17.77 -0.79
C ASP A 15 -4.15 -16.50 -1.34
N ILE A 16 -2.82 -16.39 -1.23
CA ILE A 16 -2.05 -15.20 -1.61
C ILE A 16 -1.27 -15.49 -2.88
N SER A 17 -1.49 -14.66 -3.88
CA SER A 17 -0.70 -14.63 -5.10
C SER A 17 -0.11 -13.24 -5.34
N THR A 18 0.98 -13.23 -6.11
CA THR A 18 1.64 -12.00 -6.55
C THR A 18 1.88 -12.07 -8.04
N GLU A 19 1.60 -10.98 -8.74
CA GLU A 19 1.83 -10.85 -10.18
C GLU A 19 2.51 -9.52 -10.50
N ASP A 20 3.49 -9.55 -11.41
CA ASP A 20 4.06 -8.33 -11.95
C ASP A 20 3.11 -7.77 -13.01
N LEU A 21 2.88 -6.45 -12.97
CA LEU A 21 1.99 -5.80 -13.92
C LEU A 21 2.73 -5.57 -15.24
N GLU A 22 2.38 -6.33 -16.27
CA GLU A 22 3.06 -6.28 -17.58
C GLU A 22 3.12 -4.88 -18.20
N ASP A 23 2.04 -4.10 -18.03
CA ASP A 23 1.93 -2.74 -18.60
C ASP A 23 2.77 -1.69 -17.83
N GLU A 24 3.14 -1.97 -16.58
CA GLU A 24 3.85 -1.01 -15.71
C GLU A 24 5.00 -1.72 -14.98
N PRO A 25 6.17 -1.83 -15.64
CA PRO A 25 7.34 -2.51 -15.09
C PRO A 25 7.72 -1.96 -13.71
N GLY A 26 7.86 -2.87 -12.75
CA GLY A 26 8.20 -2.52 -11.37
C GLY A 26 7.00 -2.30 -10.46
N VAL A 27 5.78 -2.47 -10.95
CA VAL A 27 4.57 -2.63 -10.13
C VAL A 27 4.26 -4.11 -9.97
N MET A 28 4.08 -4.55 -8.73
CA MET A 28 3.62 -5.90 -8.41
C MET A 28 2.33 -5.81 -7.61
N ILE A 29 1.32 -6.58 -8.04
CA ILE A 29 0.02 -6.66 -7.40
C ILE A 29 0.01 -7.86 -6.47
N VAL A 30 -0.55 -7.69 -5.28
CA VAL A 30 -0.75 -8.76 -4.31
C VAL A 30 -2.25 -9.00 -4.20
N THR A 31 -2.65 -10.24 -4.49
CA THR A 31 -4.04 -10.68 -4.48
C THR A 31 -4.23 -11.69 -3.36
N GLY A 32 -5.26 -11.50 -2.53
CA GLY A 32 -5.68 -12.40 -1.47
C GLY A 32 -7.15 -12.77 -1.65
N ASP A 33 -7.46 -14.06 -1.70
CA ASP A 33 -8.82 -14.58 -1.93
C ASP A 33 -9.51 -13.95 -3.16
N GLY A 34 -8.74 -13.76 -4.24
CA GLY A 34 -9.23 -13.17 -5.50
C GLY A 34 -9.46 -11.66 -5.45
N LYS A 35 -9.04 -10.96 -4.39
CA LYS A 35 -9.12 -9.49 -4.27
C LYS A 35 -7.73 -8.88 -4.18
N VAL A 36 -7.55 -7.69 -4.77
CA VAL A 36 -6.29 -6.94 -4.59
C VAL A 36 -6.20 -6.46 -3.14
N VAL A 37 -5.17 -6.91 -2.45
CA VAL A 37 -4.94 -6.64 -1.02
C VAL A 37 -3.68 -5.83 -0.78
N GLY A 38 -2.81 -5.71 -1.79
CA GLY A 38 -1.64 -4.86 -1.73
C GLY A 38 -1.03 -4.53 -3.09
N ILE A 39 -0.20 -3.49 -3.10
CA ILE A 39 0.61 -3.10 -4.25
C ILE A 39 2.04 -2.87 -3.76
N ARG A 40 3.00 -3.43 -4.48
CA ARG A 40 4.42 -3.14 -4.31
C ARG A 40 4.91 -2.30 -5.49
N LEU A 41 5.56 -1.18 -5.17
CA LEU A 41 6.23 -0.32 -6.13
C LEU A 41 7.74 -0.48 -5.94
N ASN A 42 8.45 -0.93 -6.96
CA ASN A 42 9.90 -1.15 -6.88
C ASN A 42 10.72 0.15 -7.00
N ASP A 43 10.10 1.24 -7.45
CA ASP A 43 10.66 2.59 -7.52
C ASP A 43 9.65 3.59 -6.94
N ASN A 44 10.12 4.50 -6.09
CA ASN A 44 9.37 5.59 -5.47
C ASN A 44 8.66 6.47 -6.51
N ARG A 45 9.25 6.63 -7.71
CA ARG A 45 8.67 7.43 -8.81
C ARG A 45 7.34 6.87 -9.31
N LEU A 46 7.08 5.58 -9.10
CA LEU A 46 5.82 4.92 -9.47
C LEU A 46 4.64 5.38 -8.60
N VAL A 47 4.88 6.10 -7.49
CA VAL A 47 3.82 6.76 -6.72
C VAL A 47 2.99 7.71 -7.59
N LEU A 48 3.60 8.32 -8.61
CA LEU A 48 2.90 9.20 -9.56
C LEU A 48 1.87 8.44 -10.42
N LYS A 49 1.98 7.11 -10.51
CA LYS A 49 1.04 6.24 -11.22
C LYS A 49 -0.09 5.71 -10.33
N LEU A 50 -0.02 5.93 -9.02
CA LEU A 50 -1.02 5.42 -8.07
C LEU A 50 -2.46 5.80 -8.41
N PRO A 51 -2.80 7.05 -8.83
CA PRO A 51 -4.19 7.37 -9.16
C PRO A 51 -4.77 6.45 -10.25
N ALA A 52 -3.99 6.17 -11.30
CA ALA A 52 -4.40 5.27 -12.37
C ALA A 52 -4.50 3.81 -11.90
N LEU A 53 -3.57 3.36 -11.05
CA LEU A 53 -3.61 2.01 -10.47
C LEU A 53 -4.80 1.83 -9.52
N ILE A 54 -5.12 2.84 -8.71
CA ILE A 54 -6.25 2.87 -7.80
C ILE A 54 -7.56 2.70 -8.58
N GLU A 55 -7.73 3.48 -9.64
CA GLU A 55 -8.90 3.38 -10.52
C GLU A 55 -8.99 2.00 -11.20
N ARG A 56 -7.88 1.53 -11.79
CA ARG A 56 -7.80 0.24 -12.51
C ARG A 56 -8.19 -0.94 -11.64
N PHE A 57 -7.74 -0.96 -10.39
CA PHE A 57 -7.96 -2.07 -9.46
C PHE A 57 -9.11 -1.83 -8.48
N GLY A 58 -9.86 -0.73 -8.63
CA GLY A 58 -11.00 -0.41 -7.77
C GLY A 58 -10.63 -0.25 -6.29
N LEU A 59 -9.45 0.33 -6.02
CA LEU A 59 -8.91 0.47 -4.68
C LEU A 59 -9.51 1.69 -3.97
N ASP A 60 -9.50 1.66 -2.63
CA ASP A 60 -9.87 2.81 -1.83
C ASP A 60 -8.72 3.83 -1.82
N GLU A 61 -8.90 4.92 -2.56
CA GLU A 61 -7.94 6.02 -2.68
C GLU A 61 -7.52 6.57 -1.30
N ALA A 62 -8.48 6.86 -0.43
CA ALA A 62 -8.22 7.45 0.87
C ALA A 62 -7.36 6.51 1.72
N ARG A 63 -7.62 5.21 1.64
CA ARG A 63 -6.85 4.20 2.36
C ARG A 63 -5.44 4.02 1.82
N VAL A 64 -5.27 4.03 0.49
CA VAL A 64 -3.96 3.92 -0.16
C VAL A 64 -3.07 5.11 0.21
N PHE A 65 -3.59 6.34 0.10
CA PHE A 65 -2.81 7.54 0.45
C PHE A 65 -2.57 7.68 1.95
N ALA A 66 -3.48 7.23 2.81
CA ALA A 66 -3.24 7.17 4.26
C ALA A 66 -2.05 6.26 4.60
N LYS A 67 -1.92 5.12 3.91
CA LYS A 67 -0.79 4.21 4.08
C LYS A 67 0.52 4.77 3.54
N LEU A 68 0.47 5.41 2.38
CA LEU A 68 1.64 6.07 1.80
C LEU A 68 2.18 7.16 2.73
N ARG A 69 1.31 8.01 3.29
CA ARG A 69 1.70 9.03 4.27
C ARG A 69 2.23 8.42 5.57
N GLY A 70 1.65 7.32 6.02
CA GLY A 70 2.16 6.60 7.20
C GLY A 70 3.57 6.03 6.99
N ASP A 71 3.88 5.55 5.78
CA ASP A 71 5.23 5.08 5.42
C ASP A 71 6.20 6.25 5.23
N ASP A 72 5.74 7.37 4.67
CA ASP A 72 6.49 8.64 4.57
C ASP A 72 6.82 9.21 5.97
N ASP A 73 5.88 9.16 6.92
CA ASP A 73 6.11 9.56 8.32
C ASP A 73 7.13 8.64 9.03
N VAL A 74 7.14 7.35 8.70
CA VAL A 74 8.13 6.38 9.20
C VAL A 74 9.51 6.62 8.58
N THR A 75 9.58 7.02 7.31
CA THR A 75 10.84 7.28 6.60
C THR A 75 11.42 8.69 6.85
N LEU A 76 10.59 9.69 7.18
CA LEU A 76 11.01 11.04 7.55
C LEU A 76 11.29 11.22 9.07
N GLY A 77 11.26 10.15 9.86
CA GLY A 77 11.57 10.23 11.30
C GLY A 77 10.61 11.11 12.10
N ARG A 78 9.47 11.51 11.53
CA ARG A 78 8.37 12.09 12.30
C ARG A 78 7.66 10.94 12.98
N ARG A 79 8.17 10.55 14.16
CA ARG A 79 7.42 9.80 15.16
C ARG A 79 6.03 10.42 15.23
N SER A 80 5.02 9.78 14.64
CA SER A 80 3.63 10.07 14.95
C SER A 80 3.44 9.71 16.42
N LEU A 81 3.65 10.70 17.28
CA LEU A 81 3.30 10.70 18.68
C LEU A 81 1.78 10.80 18.78
N HIS A 82 1.06 9.75 18.40
CA HIS A 82 -0.34 9.55 18.78
C HIS A 82 -0.45 8.25 19.57
N GLY A 83 0.23 8.26 20.72
CA GLY A 83 0.25 7.17 21.68
C GLY A 83 0.92 7.64 22.96
N GLY A 84 0.34 8.66 23.62
CA GLY A 84 0.96 9.27 24.79
C GLY A 84 0.01 10.11 25.65
N ARG A 85 -0.85 9.41 26.40
CA ARG A 85 -1.50 9.83 27.67
C ARG A 85 -2.44 11.05 27.65
N THR A 86 -3.68 10.83 28.08
CA THR A 86 -4.14 11.41 29.36
C THR A 86 -5.20 10.49 29.97
N ALA A 87 -4.81 9.66 30.93
CA ALA A 87 -5.73 9.23 31.98
C ALA A 87 -5.50 10.22 33.14
N ARG A 88 -6.56 10.92 33.53
CA ARG A 88 -6.63 11.66 34.78
C ARG A 88 -7.91 11.22 35.49
#